data_AF-A0A6L5B7B1-F1
#
_entry.id   AF-A0A6L5B7B1-F1
#
_cell.length_a   1.000
_cell.length_b   1.000
_cell.length_c   1.000
_cell.angle_alpha   90.00
_cell.angle_beta   90.00
_cell.angle_gamma   90.00
#
_symmetry.space_group_name_H-M   'P 1'
#
loop_
_entity.id
_entity.type
_entity.pdbx_description
1 polymer ?
#
loop_
_entity_poly.entity_id
_entity_poly.type
_entity_poly.pdbx_seq_one_letter_code
_entity_poly.pdbx_strand_id
1 'polypeptide(L)'
;MKCRVLQSLQRTEGLLSQRRSEHYVLLEKWLQVEEPSSRRRKNACSFNEDSCFWAHVEEALISLELLKDEEICPVVEADVYKKMEKFEEYVMESIAKLMVDPEIFLEGSSFRTWWSMYSSKKGSTYQCPLANYMKNESSRAYA
;
A
#
# COMPACT_ATOMS: atom_id res chain seq x y z
N MET A 1 27.66 -12.88 8.55
CA MET A 1 27.85 -11.88 7.47
C MET A 1 26.50 -11.26 7.16
N LYS A 2 26.30 -9.96 7.42
CA LYS A 2 25.05 -9.28 7.06
C LYS A 2 25.18 -8.87 5.59
N CYS A 3 24.31 -9.40 4.73
CA CYS A 3 24.27 -9.09 3.30
C CYS A 3 24.10 -7.57 3.12
N ARG A 4 24.80 -6.93 2.15
CA ARG A 4 24.67 -5.49 1.90
C ARG A 4 23.21 -5.08 1.61
N VAL A 5 22.43 -6.00 1.05
CA VAL A 5 20.98 -5.85 0.82
C VAL A 5 20.20 -5.73 2.14
N LEU A 6 20.59 -6.46 3.19
CA LEU A 6 19.96 -6.35 4.53
C LEU A 6 20.24 -5.00 5.20
N GLN A 7 21.39 -4.39 4.94
CA GLN A 7 21.68 -3.02 5.44
C GLN A 7 20.85 -1.96 4.72
N SER A 8 20.52 -2.15 3.45
CA SER A 8 19.59 -1.31 2.69
C SER A 8 18.13 -1.47 3.17
N LEU A 9 17.71 -2.69 3.50
CA LEU A 9 16.37 -2.99 4.03
C LEU A 9 16.12 -2.40 5.42
N GLN A 10 17.12 -2.45 6.31
CA GLN A 10 17.03 -1.77 7.61
C GLN A 10 16.98 -0.24 7.49
N ARG A 11 17.35 0.32 6.33
CA ARG A 11 17.34 1.75 6.09
C ARG A 11 15.96 2.27 5.63
N THR A 12 15.09 1.41 5.09
CA THR A 12 13.76 1.80 4.60
C THR A 12 12.63 1.56 5.61
N GLU A 13 12.80 0.62 6.55
CA GLU A 13 11.82 0.42 7.63
C GLU A 13 11.78 1.64 8.54
N GLY A 14 10.70 2.44 8.44
CA GLY A 14 10.48 3.64 9.25
C GLY A 14 10.75 4.97 8.55
N LEU A 15 11.07 4.97 7.25
CA LEU A 15 11.28 6.20 6.47
C LEU A 15 10.03 7.09 6.46
N LEU A 16 8.84 6.48 6.54
CA LEU A 16 7.54 7.16 6.64
C LEU A 16 7.39 7.96 7.94
N SER A 17 7.69 7.34 9.09
CA SER A 17 7.57 8.02 10.40
C SER A 17 8.71 9.00 10.66
N GLN A 18 9.90 8.80 10.08
CA GLN A 18 11.06 9.66 10.32
C GLN A 18 11.13 10.89 9.39
N ARG A 19 10.43 10.88 8.24
CA ARG A 19 10.44 12.01 7.29
C ARG A 19 9.18 12.86 7.28
N ARG A 20 8.13 12.45 8.00
CA ARG A 20 6.90 13.23 8.08
C ARG A 20 7.17 14.53 8.84
N SER A 21 6.85 15.66 8.22
CA SER A 21 6.98 16.95 8.90
C SER A 21 6.05 16.99 10.12
N GLU A 22 6.53 17.57 11.21
CA GLU A 22 5.81 17.65 12.49
C GLU A 22 4.42 18.26 12.34
N HIS A 23 4.24 19.22 11.42
CA HIS A 23 2.94 19.86 11.22
C HIS A 23 1.87 18.89 10.75
N TYR A 24 2.18 17.92 9.86
CA TYR A 24 1.21 16.90 9.44
C TYR A 24 0.84 15.96 10.60
N VAL A 25 1.80 15.64 11.47
CA VAL A 25 1.57 14.81 12.66
C VAL A 25 0.67 15.54 13.65
N LEU A 26 0.87 16.84 13.85
CA LEU A 26 0.04 17.66 14.73
C LEU A 26 -1.40 17.80 14.19
N LEU A 27 -1.56 18.07 12.90
CA LEU A 27 -2.87 18.20 12.26
C LEU A 27 -3.69 16.91 12.39
N GLU A 28 -3.08 15.75 12.15
CA GLU A 28 -3.78 14.47 12.28
C GLU A 28 -4.21 14.19 13.73
N LYS A 29 -3.35 14.50 14.70
CA LYS A 29 -3.70 14.38 16.13
C LYS A 29 -4.87 15.27 16.50
N TRP A 30 -4.93 16.50 15.99
CA TRP A 30 -6.05 17.40 16.25
C TRP A 30 -7.34 16.87 15.63
N LEU A 31 -7.28 16.35 14.40
CA LEU A 31 -8.43 15.79 13.70
C LEU A 31 -9.01 14.54 14.43
N GLN A 32 -8.14 13.68 14.96
CA GLN A 32 -8.56 12.48 15.71
C GLN A 32 -9.26 12.80 17.04
N VAL A 33 -9.01 13.98 17.62
CA VAL A 33 -9.66 14.41 18.89
C VAL A 33 -11.07 14.93 18.63
N GLU A 34 -11.36 15.46 17.44
CA GLU A 34 -12.64 16.11 17.11
C GLU A 34 -13.70 15.16 16.53
N GLU A 35 -13.30 14.04 15.92
CA GLU A 35 -14.20 13.15 15.17
C GLU A 35 -14.42 11.79 15.87
N PRO A 36 -15.62 11.49 16.44
CA PRO A 36 -15.96 10.15 16.87
C PRO A 36 -16.13 9.24 15.63
N SER A 37 -15.40 8.12 15.64
CA SER A 37 -15.10 7.19 14.54
C SER A 37 -16.27 6.37 13.96
N SER A 38 -17.51 6.85 13.98
CA SER A 38 -18.68 6.00 13.68
C SER A 38 -19.60 6.51 12.56
N ARG A 39 -19.12 7.36 11.65
CA ARG A 39 -19.86 7.64 10.41
C ARG A 39 -19.72 6.48 9.43
N ARG A 40 -20.71 5.59 9.39
CA ARG A 40 -20.88 4.62 8.28
C ARG A 40 -21.01 5.41 6.97
N ARG A 41 -19.93 5.45 6.18
CA ARG A 41 -19.91 6.15 4.90
C ARG A 41 -20.76 5.38 3.89
N LYS A 42 -21.48 6.14 3.06
CA LYS A 42 -22.26 5.60 1.94
C LYS A 42 -21.53 5.74 0.60
N ASN A 43 -20.56 6.66 0.53
CA ASN A 43 -19.83 7.03 -0.67
C ASN A 43 -18.32 7.00 -0.36
N ALA A 44 -17.49 6.84 -1.40
CA ALA A 44 -16.03 6.93 -1.29
C ALA A 44 -15.59 8.29 -0.73
N CYS A 45 -14.43 8.32 -0.06
CA CYS A 45 -13.85 9.57 0.40
C CYS A 45 -13.32 10.38 -0.80
N SER A 46 -13.40 11.71 -0.72
CA SER A 46 -12.83 12.62 -1.71
C SER A 46 -11.32 12.77 -1.60
N PHE A 47 -10.71 12.09 -0.63
CA PHE A 47 -9.27 12.01 -0.40
C PHE A 47 -8.97 10.78 0.46
N ASN A 48 -7.77 10.23 0.40
CA ASN A 48 -7.40 9.12 1.27
C ASN A 48 -7.47 9.54 2.75
N GLU A 49 -8.28 8.85 3.57
CA GLU A 49 -8.34 9.11 5.01
C GLU A 49 -6.97 8.95 5.67
N ASP A 50 -6.22 7.95 5.22
CA ASP A 50 -4.81 7.82 5.54
C ASP A 50 -3.97 8.77 4.69
N SER A 51 -3.51 9.85 5.31
CA SER A 51 -2.62 10.83 4.67
C SER A 51 -1.29 10.24 4.18
N CYS A 52 -0.89 9.07 4.69
CA CYS A 52 0.32 8.35 4.31
C CYS A 52 0.07 7.25 3.26
N PHE A 53 -1.14 7.11 2.73
CA PHE A 53 -1.49 6.07 1.74
C PHE A 53 -0.48 5.98 0.59
N TRP A 54 -0.18 7.10 -0.07
CA TRP A 54 0.77 7.12 -1.18
C TRP A 54 2.18 6.75 -0.76
N ALA A 55 2.57 7.07 0.47
CA ALA A 55 3.87 6.75 0.98
C ALA A 55 4.01 5.22 1.21
N HIS A 56 2.93 4.55 1.62
CA HIS A 56 2.86 3.09 1.67
C HIS A 56 2.94 2.45 0.27
N VAL A 57 2.28 3.04 -0.74
CA VAL A 57 2.38 2.59 -2.14
C VAL A 57 3.83 2.66 -2.63
N GLU A 58 4.53 3.77 -2.39
CA GLU A 58 5.93 3.93 -2.80
C GLU A 58 6.86 2.96 -2.06
N GLU A 59 6.67 2.74 -0.76
CA GLU A 59 7.44 1.73 -0.01
C GLU A 59 7.21 0.31 -0.58
N ALA A 60 5.98 0.01 -1.00
CA ALA A 60 5.65 -1.26 -1.61
C ALA A 60 6.29 -1.43 -2.99
N LEU A 61 6.28 -0.39 -3.83
CA LEU A 61 6.96 -0.36 -5.13
C LEU A 61 8.46 -0.57 -4.98
N ILE A 62 9.12 0.16 -4.08
CA ILE A 62 10.55 0.02 -3.80
C ILE A 62 10.87 -1.41 -3.37
N SER A 63 10.02 -2.00 -2.53
CA SER A 63 10.19 -3.39 -2.08
C SER A 63 10.09 -4.39 -3.24
N LEU A 64 9.15 -4.20 -4.19
CA LEU A 64 9.04 -5.03 -5.39
C LEU A 64 10.23 -4.86 -6.35
N GLU A 65 10.81 -3.66 -6.40
CA GLU A 65 11.99 -3.39 -7.22
C GLU A 65 13.19 -4.23 -6.77
N LEU A 66 13.34 -4.47 -5.45
CA LEU A 66 14.36 -5.36 -4.91
C LEU A 66 14.25 -6.79 -5.45
N LEU A 67 13.05 -7.24 -5.81
CA LEU A 67 12.81 -8.57 -6.40
C LEU A 67 13.21 -8.65 -7.87
N LYS A 68 13.75 -7.59 -8.48
CA LYS A 68 14.30 -7.64 -9.85
C LYS A 68 15.76 -8.10 -9.86
N ASP A 69 16.46 -8.03 -8.73
CA ASP A 69 17.84 -8.51 -8.63
C ASP A 69 17.88 -10.04 -8.71
N GLU A 70 18.59 -10.57 -9.71
CA GLU A 70 18.71 -12.02 -9.97
C GLU A 70 19.42 -12.78 -8.84
N GLU A 71 20.17 -12.08 -7.98
CA GLU A 71 20.92 -12.65 -6.85
C GLU A 71 20.28 -12.37 -5.48
N ILE A 72 18.95 -12.15 -5.42
CA ILE A 72 18.29 -11.88 -4.15
C ILE A 72 18.36 -13.09 -3.21
N CYS A 73 18.67 -12.82 -1.94
CA CYS A 73 18.69 -13.86 -0.92
C CYS A 73 17.26 -14.39 -0.65
N PRO A 74 17.02 -15.71 -0.56
CA PRO A 74 15.68 -16.26 -0.32
C PRO A 74 14.99 -15.73 0.94
N VAL A 75 15.77 -15.39 1.97
CA VAL A 75 15.24 -14.78 3.21
C VAL A 75 14.68 -13.39 2.94
N VAL A 76 15.40 -12.59 2.14
CA VAL A 76 14.98 -11.24 1.74
C VAL A 76 13.75 -11.31 0.86
N GLU A 77 13.73 -12.23 -0.10
CA GLU A 77 12.58 -12.45 -0.98
C GLU A 77 11.33 -12.78 -0.17
N ALA A 78 11.42 -13.73 0.78
CA ALA A 78 10.32 -14.10 1.66
C ALA A 78 9.83 -12.90 2.50
N ASP A 79 10.74 -12.09 3.03
CA ASP A 79 10.39 -10.88 3.79
C ASP A 79 9.67 -9.84 2.93
N VAL A 80 10.10 -9.64 1.67
CA VAL A 80 9.42 -8.74 0.74
C VAL A 80 8.00 -9.24 0.45
N TYR A 81 7.80 -10.53 0.15
CA TYR A 81 6.47 -11.06 -0.10
C TYR A 81 5.55 -10.92 1.12
N LYS A 82 6.08 -11.13 2.33
CA LYS A 82 5.32 -10.91 3.57
C LYS A 82 4.92 -9.44 3.75
N LYS A 83 5.77 -8.48 3.34
CA LYS A 83 5.41 -7.06 3.33
C LYS A 83 4.32 -6.77 2.30
N MET A 84 4.37 -7.38 1.13
CA MET A 84 3.35 -7.20 0.10
C MET A 84 2.00 -7.75 0.51
N GLU A 85 1.96 -8.91 1.18
CA GLU A 85 0.73 -9.49 1.72
C GLU A 85 0.08 -8.57 2.76
N LYS A 86 0.87 -8.01 3.67
CA LYS A 86 0.37 -7.01 4.63
C LYS A 86 -0.16 -5.74 3.94
N PHE A 87 0.53 -5.27 2.91
CA PHE A 87 0.08 -4.09 2.17
C PHE A 87 -1.19 -4.37 1.36
N GLU A 88 -1.33 -5.57 0.80
CA GLU A 88 -2.56 -6.02 0.16
C GLU A 88 -3.75 -6.05 1.12
N GLU A 89 -3.55 -6.61 2.32
CA GLU A 89 -4.55 -6.63 3.39
C GLU A 89 -4.99 -5.21 3.77
N TYR A 90 -4.01 -4.31 3.97
CA TYR A 90 -4.26 -2.89 4.25
C TYR A 90 -5.11 -2.24 3.17
N VAL A 91 -4.73 -2.38 1.90
CA VAL A 91 -5.48 -1.80 0.77
C VAL A 91 -6.92 -2.31 0.74
N MET A 92 -7.11 -3.62 0.89
CA MET A 92 -8.46 -4.20 0.86
C MET A 92 -9.33 -3.74 2.02
N GLU A 93 -8.75 -3.58 3.21
CA GLU A 93 -9.45 -3.02 4.35
C GLU A 93 -9.85 -1.56 4.10
N SER A 94 -8.95 -0.74 3.54
CA SER A 94 -9.24 0.65 3.19
C SER A 94 -10.33 0.77 2.11
N ILE A 95 -10.30 -0.10 1.10
CA ILE A 95 -11.34 -0.19 0.06
C ILE A 95 -12.69 -0.53 0.70
N ALA A 96 -12.74 -1.59 1.51
CA ALA A 96 -13.97 -2.06 2.15
C ALA A 96 -14.60 -1.01 3.10
N LYS A 97 -13.77 -0.15 3.70
CA LYS A 97 -14.20 0.95 4.56
C LYS A 97 -14.51 2.26 3.82
N LEU A 98 -14.38 2.30 2.49
CA LEU A 98 -14.55 3.51 1.68
C LEU A 98 -13.60 4.65 2.09
N MET A 99 -12.39 4.29 2.53
CA MET A 99 -11.37 5.21 3.05
C MET A 99 -10.39 5.73 2.01
N VAL A 100 -10.40 5.17 0.80
CA VAL A 100 -9.51 5.59 -0.29
C VAL A 100 -10.29 6.39 -1.33
N ASP A 101 -9.57 7.26 -2.01
CA ASP A 101 -10.06 8.01 -3.16
C ASP A 101 -10.16 7.10 -4.39
N PRO A 102 -11.23 7.16 -5.21
CA PRO A 102 -11.29 6.48 -6.50
C PRO A 102 -10.08 6.73 -7.42
N GLU A 103 -9.36 7.85 -7.26
CA GLU A 103 -8.15 8.19 -8.02
C GLU A 103 -7.08 7.10 -7.97
N ILE A 104 -7.01 6.31 -6.88
CA ILE A 104 -6.04 5.22 -6.78
C ILE A 104 -6.19 4.21 -7.92
N PHE A 105 -7.40 4.04 -8.47
CA PHE A 105 -7.70 3.06 -9.51
C PHE A 105 -7.43 3.54 -10.93
N LEU A 106 -7.13 4.83 -11.13
CA LEU A 106 -6.86 5.39 -12.46
C LEU A 106 -5.70 4.68 -13.14
N GLU A 107 -5.84 4.48 -14.45
CA GLU A 107 -4.75 3.95 -15.27
C GLU A 107 -3.54 4.88 -15.17
N GLY A 108 -2.36 4.30 -14.94
CA GLY A 108 -1.11 5.05 -14.76
C GLY A 108 -0.83 5.50 -13.31
N SER A 109 -1.74 5.27 -12.35
CA SER A 109 -1.45 5.57 -10.94
C SER A 109 -0.31 4.70 -10.39
N SER A 110 0.44 5.19 -9.39
CA SER A 110 1.46 4.39 -8.70
C SER A 110 0.85 3.11 -8.11
N PHE A 111 -0.40 3.16 -7.63
CA PHE A 111 -1.11 2.00 -7.11
C PHE A 111 -1.38 0.95 -8.21
N ARG A 112 -1.86 1.37 -9.39
CA ARG A 112 -2.05 0.46 -10.54
C ARG A 112 -0.74 -0.15 -11.00
N THR A 113 0.33 0.63 -11.00
CA THR A 113 1.68 0.16 -11.32
C THR A 113 2.14 -0.91 -10.33
N TRP A 114 2.00 -0.65 -9.03
CA TRP A 114 2.29 -1.62 -7.97
C TRP A 114 1.50 -2.91 -8.17
N TRP A 115 0.18 -2.80 -8.36
CA TRP A 115 -0.69 -3.95 -8.52
C TRP A 115 -0.31 -4.80 -9.73
N SER A 116 0.02 -4.17 -10.86
CA SER A 116 0.46 -4.86 -12.07
C SER A 116 1.77 -5.63 -11.84
N MET A 117 2.75 -5.01 -11.18
CA MET A 117 4.03 -5.65 -10.88
C MET A 117 3.86 -6.82 -9.91
N TYR A 118 3.11 -6.62 -8.84
CA TYR A 118 2.91 -7.61 -7.79
C TYR A 118 2.15 -8.83 -8.30
N SER A 119 1.01 -8.61 -8.99
CA SER A 119 0.21 -9.69 -9.55
C SER A 119 0.96 -10.49 -10.62
N SER A 120 1.80 -9.84 -11.42
CA SER A 120 2.67 -10.52 -12.39
C SER A 120 3.68 -11.45 -11.71
N LYS A 121 4.26 -11.03 -10.56
CA LYS A 121 5.21 -11.85 -9.79
C LYS A 121 4.54 -13.03 -9.08
N LYS A 122 3.35 -12.84 -8.52
CA LYS A 122 2.57 -13.93 -7.88
C LYS A 122 2.02 -14.94 -8.91
N GLY A 123 1.88 -14.52 -10.16
CA GLY A 123 1.42 -15.37 -11.27
C GLY A 123 -0.10 -15.42 -11.41
N SER A 124 -0.56 -15.93 -12.55
CA SER A 124 -1.97 -15.92 -12.96
C SER A 124 -2.90 -16.76 -12.09
N THR A 125 -2.35 -17.70 -11.33
CA THR A 125 -3.09 -18.59 -10.42
C THR A 125 -3.32 -17.97 -9.04
N TYR A 126 -2.67 -16.85 -8.73
CA TYR A 126 -2.85 -16.19 -7.44
C TYR A 126 -4.26 -15.59 -7.34
N GLN A 127 -5.01 -16.11 -6.38
CA GLN A 127 -6.36 -15.66 -6.06
C GLN A 127 -6.31 -15.00 -4.69
N CYS A 128 -6.66 -13.72 -4.66
CA CYS A 128 -6.81 -12.97 -3.44
C CYS A 128 -7.99 -12.00 -3.56
N PRO A 129 -8.51 -11.49 -2.42
CA PRO A 129 -9.63 -10.55 -2.45
C PRO A 129 -9.36 -9.34 -3.35
N LEU A 130 -8.13 -8.80 -3.32
CA LEU A 130 -7.74 -7.68 -4.18
C LEU A 130 -7.71 -8.07 -5.66
N ALA A 131 -7.23 -9.27 -5.99
CA ALA A 131 -7.22 -9.73 -7.38
C ALA A 131 -8.62 -9.85 -7.96
N ASN A 132 -9.59 -10.36 -7.20
CA ASN A 132 -10.97 -10.43 -7.62
C ASN A 132 -11.58 -9.03 -7.77
N TYR A 133 -11.28 -8.14 -6.82
CA TYR A 133 -11.76 -6.76 -6.86
C TYR A 133 -11.23 -6.00 -8.09
N MET A 134 -9.94 -6.16 -8.40
CA MET A 134 -9.26 -5.48 -9.50
C MET A 134 -9.61 -6.03 -10.89
N LYS A 135 -10.03 -7.30 -10.98
CA LYS A 135 -10.51 -7.94 -12.22
C LYS A 135 -11.94 -7.54 -12.55
N ASN A 136 -12.77 -7.34 -11.53
CA ASN A 136 -14.16 -6.97 -11.72
C ASN A 136 -14.29 -5.48 -12.06
N GLU A 137 -15.37 -5.11 -12.74
CA GLU A 137 -15.76 -3.70 -12.93
C GLU A 137 -16.07 -2.99 -11.59
N SER A 138 -16.03 -3.72 -10.47
CA SER A 138 -16.17 -3.20 -9.11
C SER A 138 -15.22 -2.03 -8.81
N SER A 139 -13.98 -2.06 -9.33
CA SER A 139 -13.06 -0.92 -9.19
C SER A 139 -13.51 0.32 -9.97
N ARG A 140 -14.24 0.15 -11.08
CA ARG A 140 -14.83 1.26 -11.84
C ARG A 140 -16.12 1.80 -11.21
N ALA A 141 -16.79 0.98 -10.40
CA ALA A 141 -18.04 1.31 -9.70
C ALA A 141 -17.82 1.71 -8.22
N TYR A 142 -16.58 2.01 -7.82
CA TYR A 142 -16.23 2.30 -6.43
C TYR A 142 -16.80 3.64 -5.89
N ALA A 143 -17.20 4.54 -6.79
CA ALA A 143 -17.71 5.88 -6.48
C ALA A 143 -19.24 5.96 -6.45
#